data_AF-A1CV90-F1
#
_entry.id   AF-A1CV90-F1
#
_cell.length_a   1.000
_cell.length_b   1.000
_cell.length_c   1.000
_cell.angle_alpha   90.00
_cell.angle_beta   90.00
_cell.angle_gamma   90.00
#
_symmetry.space_group_name_H-M   'P 1'
#
loop_
_entity.id
_entity.type
_entity.pdbx_description
1 polymer ?
#
loop_
_entity_poly.entity_id
_entity_poly.type
_entity_poly.pdbx_seq_one_letter_code
_entity_poly.pdbx_strand_id
1 'polypeptide(L)'
;MIQKEWQRKWSSLLDEIDNCVRLQVTDLRNRQMREDLMFDSSFARSDFYFTILQHLRIFAQTIRDTGSDLQALADLGLFHLRIPLDNIESPAAAAWEQIMTRFEETSDRLLQRIYNQTEDIRSLRDGLFNATSLREASKSTNMNRYIMVFTIMTILYLPLSFVALALGPT
;
A
#
# COMPACT_ATOMS: atom_id res chain seq x y z
N MET A 1 -17.93 1.92 27.76
CA MET A 1 -16.78 0.98 27.89
C MET A 1 -16.43 0.36 26.53
N ILE A 2 -17.40 -0.12 25.77
CA ILE A 2 -17.23 -0.77 24.45
C ILE A 2 -16.51 0.14 23.41
N GLN A 3 -16.89 1.42 23.32
CA GLN A 3 -16.25 2.38 22.39
C GLN A 3 -14.74 2.56 22.63
N LYS A 4 -14.31 2.64 23.90
CA LYS A 4 -12.89 2.78 24.24
C LYS A 4 -12.09 1.53 23.89
N GLU A 5 -12.70 0.36 24.02
CA GLU A 5 -12.10 -0.92 23.64
C GLU A 5 -11.92 -1.02 22.13
N TRP A 6 -12.97 -0.65 21.39
CA TRP A 6 -12.97 -0.59 19.93
C TRP A 6 -11.87 0.32 19.41
N GLN A 7 -11.80 1.55 19.93
CA GLN A 7 -10.75 2.52 19.58
C GLN A 7 -9.35 1.95 19.85
N ARG A 8 -9.13 1.34 21.02
CA ARG A 8 -7.81 0.81 21.40
C ARG A 8 -7.37 -0.30 20.46
N LYS A 9 -8.27 -1.22 20.12
CA LYS A 9 -7.98 -2.33 19.20
C LYS A 9 -7.63 -1.83 17.80
N TRP A 10 -8.39 -0.87 17.27
CA TRP A 10 -8.07 -0.26 15.99
C TRP A 10 -6.74 0.48 16.00
N SER A 11 -6.48 1.28 17.03
CA SER A 11 -5.19 1.96 17.16
C SER A 11 -4.02 0.98 17.22
N SER A 12 -4.15 -0.11 17.99
CA SER A 12 -3.13 -1.16 18.11
C SER A 12 -2.85 -1.84 16.78
N LEU A 13 -3.90 -2.19 16.02
CA LEU A 13 -3.74 -2.77 14.68
C LEU A 13 -3.02 -1.81 13.73
N LEU A 14 -3.36 -0.51 13.77
CA LEU A 14 -2.68 0.49 12.95
C LEU A 14 -1.23 0.73 13.40
N ASP A 15 -0.93 0.59 14.70
CA ASP A 15 0.44 0.63 15.24
C ASP A 15 1.26 -0.57 14.75
N GLU A 16 0.67 -1.77 14.69
CA GLU A 16 1.32 -2.96 14.15
C GLU A 16 1.65 -2.80 12.65
N ILE A 17 0.72 -2.26 11.87
CA ILE A 17 0.96 -1.96 10.44
C ILE A 17 2.08 -0.94 10.29
N ASP A 18 2.07 0.12 11.11
CA ASP A 18 3.13 1.13 11.12
C ASP A 18 4.50 0.49 11.40
N ASN A 19 4.57 -0.39 12.41
CA ASN A 19 5.80 -1.10 12.75
C ASN A 19 6.27 -2.06 11.66
N CYS A 20 5.36 -2.71 10.95
CA CYS A 20 5.69 -3.58 9.81
C CYS A 20 6.22 -2.81 8.60
N VAL A 21 5.76 -1.57 8.40
CA VAL A 21 6.14 -0.72 7.26
C VAL A 21 7.35 0.16 7.58
N ARG A 22 7.61 0.44 8.86
CA ARG A 22 8.74 1.28 9.31
C ARG A 22 10.07 0.73 8.81
N LEU A 23 10.62 1.44 7.82
CA LEU A 23 12.01 1.31 7.43
C LEU A 23 12.88 1.86 8.55
N GLN A 24 13.75 1.04 9.14
CA GLN A 24 14.69 1.56 10.12
C GLN A 24 15.79 2.33 9.38
N VAL A 25 16.22 3.48 9.93
CA VAL A 25 17.33 4.28 9.36
C VAL A 25 18.62 3.45 9.25
N THR A 26 18.76 2.44 10.09
CA THR A 26 19.84 1.44 10.03
C THR A 26 19.81 0.61 8.75
N ASP A 27 18.64 0.31 8.21
CA ASP A 27 18.46 -0.44 6.96
C ASP A 27 18.92 0.39 5.76
N LEU A 28 18.74 1.71 5.84
CA LEU A 28 19.22 2.65 4.82
C LEU A 28 20.74 2.82 4.84
N ARG A 29 21.45 2.43 5.90
CA ARG A 29 22.91 2.57 5.97
C ARG A 29 23.64 1.48 5.20
N ASN A 30 23.08 0.27 5.14
CA ASN A 30 23.66 -0.85 4.42
C ASN A 30 23.35 -0.75 2.91
N ARG A 31 24.39 -0.69 2.06
CA ARG A 31 24.23 -0.57 0.60
C ARG A 31 23.47 -1.73 -0.02
N GLN A 32 23.75 -2.95 0.43
CA GLN A 32 23.10 -4.14 -0.14
C GLN A 32 21.63 -4.21 0.27
N MET A 33 21.35 -3.88 1.53
CA MET A 33 19.98 -3.75 2.04
C MET A 33 19.22 -2.65 1.28
N ARG A 34 19.85 -1.52 0.99
CA ARG A 34 19.29 -0.43 0.16
C ARG A 34 18.96 -0.87 -1.25
N GLU A 35 19.84 -1.66 -1.88
CA GLU A 35 19.60 -2.19 -3.23
C GLU A 35 18.43 -3.19 -3.21
N ASP A 36 18.35 -4.08 -2.23
CA ASP A 36 17.20 -4.97 -2.03
C ASP A 36 15.91 -4.22 -1.66
N LEU A 37 16.03 -3.05 -1.00
CA LEU A 37 14.92 -2.14 -0.69
C LEU A 37 14.39 -1.41 -1.92
N MET A 38 15.28 -0.98 -2.81
CA MET A 38 14.93 -0.21 -4.01
C MET A 38 14.56 -1.10 -5.20
N PHE A 39 15.02 -2.35 -5.22
CA PHE A 39 14.83 -3.22 -6.36
C PHE A 39 14.25 -4.55 -5.92
N ASP A 40 12.98 -4.77 -6.24
CA ASP A 40 12.35 -6.05 -5.97
C ASP A 40 12.74 -7.03 -7.08
N SER A 41 13.60 -8.01 -6.75
CA SER A 41 13.95 -9.08 -7.69
C SER A 41 12.98 -10.26 -7.65
N SER A 42 12.19 -10.40 -6.58
CA SER A 42 11.30 -11.53 -6.33
C SER A 42 9.81 -11.16 -6.29
N PHE A 43 9.46 -9.89 -6.52
CA PHE A 43 8.11 -9.31 -6.39
C PHE A 43 7.52 -9.34 -4.97
N ALA A 44 8.28 -9.79 -3.97
CA ALA A 44 7.79 -9.98 -2.60
C ALA A 44 7.42 -8.66 -1.91
N ARG A 45 8.15 -7.57 -2.16
CA ARG A 45 7.87 -6.24 -1.60
C ARG A 45 6.71 -5.57 -2.32
N SER A 46 6.63 -5.71 -3.63
CA SER A 46 5.48 -5.24 -4.41
C SER A 46 4.18 -5.92 -3.95
N ASP A 47 4.21 -7.24 -3.72
CA ASP A 47 3.09 -8.00 -3.17
C ASP A 47 2.73 -7.59 -1.74
N PHE A 48 3.74 -7.40 -0.88
CA PHE A 48 3.56 -6.91 0.49
C PHE A 48 2.88 -5.54 0.54
N TYR A 49 3.38 -4.54 -0.19
CA TYR A 49 2.77 -3.21 -0.21
C TYR A 49 1.37 -3.24 -0.81
N PHE A 50 1.13 -4.04 -1.86
CA PHE A 50 -0.20 -4.23 -2.42
C PHE A 50 -1.15 -4.80 -1.36
N THR A 51 -0.74 -5.85 -0.65
CA THR A 51 -1.53 -6.51 0.38
C THR A 51 -1.91 -5.54 1.50
N ILE A 52 -0.96 -4.75 2.02
CA ILE A 52 -1.27 -3.78 3.08
C ILE A 52 -2.24 -2.70 2.59
N LEU A 53 -2.05 -2.18 1.37
CA LEU A 53 -2.98 -1.20 0.79
C LEU A 53 -4.41 -1.76 0.68
N GLN A 54 -4.57 -3.04 0.33
CA GLN A 54 -5.90 -3.68 0.34
C GLN A 54 -6.48 -3.78 1.75
N HIS A 55 -5.67 -4.17 2.73
CA HIS A 55 -6.12 -4.24 4.13
C HIS A 55 -6.56 -2.86 4.66
N LEU A 56 -5.76 -1.81 4.44
CA LEU A 56 -6.10 -0.45 4.84
C LEU A 56 -7.41 0.03 4.18
N ARG A 57 -7.64 -0.31 2.91
CA ARG A 57 -8.91 -0.03 2.24
C ARG A 57 -10.09 -0.73 2.90
N ILE A 58 -9.95 -2.02 3.22
CA ILE A 58 -10.99 -2.80 3.90
C ILE A 58 -11.27 -2.22 5.28
N PHE A 59 -10.23 -1.89 6.06
CA PHE A 59 -10.38 -1.29 7.39
C PHE A 59 -11.13 0.04 7.35
N ALA A 60 -10.77 0.92 6.41
CA ALA A 60 -11.48 2.18 6.24
C ALA A 60 -12.95 1.96 5.89
N GLN A 61 -13.26 0.93 5.08
CA GLN A 61 -14.63 0.60 4.76
C GLN A 61 -15.39 0.07 5.98
N THR A 62 -14.80 -0.88 6.73
CA THR A 62 -15.42 -1.44 7.94
C THR A 62 -15.71 -0.37 9.00
N ILE A 63 -14.84 0.63 9.17
CA ILE A 63 -15.08 1.74 10.09
C ILE A 63 -16.28 2.58 9.64
N ARG A 64 -16.37 2.89 8.33
CA ARG A 64 -17.52 3.63 7.77
C ARG A 64 -18.83 2.85 7.89
N ASP A 65 -18.79 1.55 7.58
CA ASP A 65 -19.96 0.67 7.67
C ASP A 65 -20.46 0.59 9.11
N THR A 66 -19.54 0.48 10.09
CA THR A 66 -19.91 0.47 11.52
C THR A 66 -20.63 1.77 11.93
N GLY A 67 -20.22 2.92 11.40
CA GLY A 67 -20.91 4.19 11.64
C GLY A 67 -22.30 4.25 11.04
N SER A 68 -22.44 3.78 9.79
CA SER A 68 -23.73 3.68 9.11
C SER A 68 -24.69 2.73 9.84
N ASP A 69 -24.19 1.58 10.31
CA ASP A 69 -24.97 0.60 11.06
C ASP A 69 -25.44 1.18 12.40
N LEU A 70 -24.57 1.93 13.10
CA LEU A 70 -24.93 2.58 14.35
C LEU A 70 -26.00 3.66 14.15
N GLN A 71 -25.93 4.41 13.04
CA GLN A 71 -26.95 5.40 12.69
C GLN A 71 -28.29 4.73 12.33
N ALA A 72 -28.26 3.65 11.56
CA ALA A 72 -29.46 2.88 11.25
C ALA A 72 -30.13 2.31 12.50
N LEU A 73 -29.34 1.85 13.49
CA LEU A 73 -29.85 1.42 14.79
C LEU A 73 -30.50 2.57 15.58
N ALA A 74 -29.94 3.79 15.49
CA ALA A 74 -30.52 4.97 16.10
C ALA A 74 -31.92 5.26 15.54
N ASP A 75 -32.03 5.27 14.21
CA ASP A 75 -33.27 5.56 13.50
C ASP A 75 -34.34 4.52 13.80
N LEU A 76 -33.98 3.23 13.86
CA LEU A 76 -34.87 2.15 14.25
C LEU A 76 -35.33 2.22 15.70
N GLY A 77 -34.42 2.55 16.63
CA GLY A 77 -34.71 2.68 18.06
C GLY A 77 -35.67 3.85 18.34
N LEU A 78 -35.45 4.99 17.68
CA LEU A 78 -36.33 6.15 17.74
C LEU A 78 -37.71 5.87 17.16
N PHE A 79 -37.77 5.13 16.05
CA PHE A 79 -39.02 4.73 15.40
C PHE A 79 -39.86 3.78 16.27
N HIS A 80 -39.23 2.78 16.90
CA HIS A 80 -39.93 1.76 17.70
C HIS A 80 -40.36 2.24 19.09
N LEU A 81 -39.68 3.22 19.69
CA LEU A 81 -40.01 3.69 21.04
C LEU A 81 -41.16 4.72 21.10
N ARG A 82 -41.68 5.20 19.95
CA ARG A 82 -42.79 6.18 19.85
C ARG A 82 -42.69 7.30 20.90
N ILE A 83 -41.49 7.83 21.12
CA ILE A 83 -41.30 8.99 21.98
C ILE A 83 -41.84 10.19 21.19
N PRO A 84 -42.90 10.88 21.65
CA PRO A 84 -43.37 12.07 20.98
C PRO A 84 -42.25 13.12 21.10
N LEU A 85 -41.66 13.52 19.97
CA LEU A 85 -40.59 14.53 19.92
C LEU A 85 -41.07 15.93 20.36
N ASP A 86 -42.34 16.09 20.70
CA ASP A 86 -42.96 17.41 20.72
C ASP A 86 -42.82 18.17 22.05
N ASN A 87 -42.29 17.60 23.15
CA ASN A 87 -42.16 18.42 24.38
C ASN A 87 -41.17 18.00 25.49
N ILE A 88 -40.33 16.98 25.34
CA ILE A 88 -39.29 16.71 26.35
C ILE A 88 -38.02 16.26 25.63
N GLU A 89 -36.95 17.03 25.75
CA GLU A 89 -35.58 16.58 25.50
C GLU A 89 -35.37 15.28 26.28
N SER A 90 -35.57 14.14 25.61
CA SER A 90 -35.40 12.86 26.26
C SER A 90 -33.92 12.74 26.63
N PRO A 91 -33.57 12.53 27.91
CA PRO A 91 -32.18 12.35 28.31
C PRO A 91 -31.51 11.16 27.59
N ALA A 92 -32.29 10.23 27.05
CA ALA A 92 -31.81 9.14 26.20
C ALA A 92 -31.39 9.61 24.80
N ALA A 93 -32.10 10.56 24.20
CA ALA A 93 -31.75 11.11 22.88
C ALA A 93 -30.46 11.95 22.97
N ALA A 94 -30.35 12.81 23.99
CA ALA A 94 -29.14 13.60 24.23
C ALA A 94 -27.92 12.72 24.60
N ALA A 95 -28.12 11.63 25.34
CA ALA A 95 -27.06 10.66 25.63
C ALA A 95 -26.62 9.90 24.36
N TRP A 96 -27.56 9.57 23.47
CA TRP A 96 -27.26 8.90 22.21
C TRP A 96 -26.49 9.80 21.25
N GLU A 97 -26.92 11.06 21.10
CA GLU A 97 -26.23 12.07 20.31
C GLU A 97 -24.78 12.23 20.78
N GLN A 98 -24.55 12.34 22.09
CA GLN A 98 -23.19 12.39 22.65
C GLN A 98 -22.35 11.13 22.35
N ILE A 99 -22.96 9.94 22.32
CA ILE A 99 -22.27 8.71 21.95
C ILE A 99 -21.90 8.73 20.46
N MET A 100 -22.82 9.18 19.60
CA MET A 100 -22.62 9.26 18.16
C MET A 100 -21.54 10.28 17.81
N THR A 101 -21.58 11.49 18.36
CA THR A 101 -20.54 12.51 18.14
C THR A 101 -19.16 12.00 18.55
N ARG A 102 -19.04 11.34 19.70
CA ARG A 102 -17.75 10.76 20.13
C ARG A 102 -17.29 9.63 19.22
N PHE A 103 -18.23 8.84 18.70
CA PHE A 103 -17.93 7.74 17.78
C PHE A 103 -17.45 8.29 16.43
N GLU A 104 -18.11 9.32 15.90
CA GLU A 104 -17.71 10.03 14.68
C GLU A 104 -16.31 10.63 14.83
N GLU A 105 -16.07 11.40 15.90
CA GLU A 105 -14.73 11.97 16.18
C GLU A 105 -13.63 10.90 16.24
N THR A 106 -13.94 9.75 16.84
CA THR A 106 -12.98 8.65 16.94
C THR A 106 -12.75 7.98 15.59
N SER A 107 -13.82 7.78 14.82
CA SER A 107 -13.79 7.19 13.49
C SER A 107 -13.03 8.06 12.51
N ASP A 108 -13.26 9.37 12.53
CA ASP A 108 -12.55 10.34 11.69
C ASP A 108 -11.05 10.33 11.97
N ARG A 109 -10.66 10.28 13.25
CA ARG A 109 -9.23 10.16 13.63
C ARG A 109 -8.60 8.87 13.12
N LEU A 110 -9.32 7.74 13.17
CA LEU A 110 -8.83 6.47 12.63
C LEU A 110 -8.77 6.49 11.10
N LEU A 111 -9.77 7.06 10.44
CA LEU A 111 -9.81 7.20 8.98
C LEU A 111 -8.70 8.11 8.46
N GLN A 112 -8.45 9.24 9.13
CA GLN A 112 -7.34 10.13 8.80
C GLN A 112 -5.99 9.42 8.98
N ARG A 113 -5.85 8.60 10.03
CA ARG A 113 -4.65 7.80 10.25
C ARG A 113 -4.45 6.75 9.15
N ILE A 114 -5.50 6.04 8.76
CA ILE A 114 -5.48 5.09 7.64
C ILE A 114 -5.12 5.79 6.32
N TYR A 115 -5.68 6.98 6.08
CA TYR A 115 -5.38 7.78 4.90
C TYR A 115 -3.88 8.11 4.82
N ASN A 116 -3.30 8.63 5.90
CA ASN A 116 -1.87 8.97 5.95
C ASN A 116 -1.01 7.72 5.71
N GLN A 117 -1.29 6.60 6.38
CA GLN A 117 -0.57 5.35 6.16
C GLN A 117 -0.71 4.82 4.72
N THR A 118 -1.88 4.99 4.12
CA THR A 118 -2.12 4.61 2.72
C THR A 118 -1.23 5.41 1.77
N GLU A 119 -1.13 6.73 1.98
CA GLU A 119 -0.30 7.61 1.15
C GLU A 119 1.20 7.32 1.35
N ASP A 120 1.64 7.06 2.57
CA ASP A 120 3.03 6.67 2.85
C ASP A 120 3.41 5.37 2.14
N ILE A 121 2.57 4.33 2.24
CA ILE A 121 2.82 3.04 1.59
C ILE A 121 2.70 3.15 0.06
N ARG A 122 1.77 3.96 -0.45
CA ARG A 122 1.66 4.24 -1.88
C ARG A 122 2.95 4.88 -2.41
N SER A 123 3.49 5.86 -1.71
CA SER A 123 4.76 6.50 -2.04
C SER A 123 5.92 5.50 -2.07
N LEU A 124 6.01 4.61 -1.07
CA LEU A 124 7.02 3.54 -1.03
C LEU A 124 6.90 2.58 -2.23
N ARG A 125 5.68 2.14 -2.54
CA ARG A 125 5.40 1.25 -3.67
C ARG A 125 5.74 1.92 -5.01
N ASP A 126 5.37 3.18 -5.19
CA ASP A 126 5.62 3.90 -6.43
C ASP A 126 7.12 4.17 -6.59
N GLY A 127 7.84 4.49 -5.51
CA GLY A 127 9.30 4.57 -5.48
C GLY A 127 9.98 3.26 -5.89
N LEU A 128 9.49 2.12 -5.36
CA LEU A 128 9.98 0.77 -5.71
C LEU A 128 9.78 0.45 -7.19
N PHE A 129 8.60 0.74 -7.75
CA PHE A 129 8.32 0.48 -9.16
C PHE A 129 9.13 1.38 -10.09
N ASN A 130 9.29 2.65 -9.76
CA ASN A 130 10.10 3.58 -10.54
C ASN A 130 11.58 3.17 -10.57
N ALA A 131 12.14 2.79 -9.42
CA ALA A 131 13.50 2.29 -9.33
C ALA A 131 13.68 0.98 -10.12
N THR A 132 12.76 0.03 -9.98
CA THR A 132 12.79 -1.24 -10.72
C THR A 132 12.72 -1.02 -12.23
N SER A 133 11.83 -0.14 -12.69
CA SER A 133 11.67 0.22 -14.11
C SER A 133 12.96 0.85 -14.67
N LEU A 134 13.60 1.74 -13.91
CA LEU A 134 14.86 2.36 -14.29
C LEU A 134 15.99 1.31 -14.40
N ARG A 135 16.05 0.36 -13.47
CA ARG A 135 17.03 -0.74 -13.51
C ARG A 135 16.82 -1.62 -14.73
N GLU A 136 15.58 -1.96 -15.05
CA GLU A 136 15.24 -2.77 -16.22
C GLU A 136 15.57 -2.05 -17.53
N ALA A 137 15.27 -0.75 -17.63
CA ALA A 137 15.64 0.07 -18.78
C ALA A 137 17.16 0.14 -18.98
N SER A 138 17.92 0.30 -17.88
CA SER A 138 19.39 0.26 -17.91
C SER A 138 19.92 -1.10 -18.38
N LYS A 139 19.37 -2.21 -17.86
CA LYS A 139 19.71 -3.57 -18.28
C LYS A 139 19.42 -3.80 -19.77
N SER A 140 18.27 -3.33 -20.26
CA SER A 140 17.90 -3.39 -21.68
C SER A 140 18.86 -2.61 -22.57
N THR A 141 19.27 -1.41 -22.13
CA THR A 141 20.24 -0.59 -22.86
C THR A 141 21.61 -1.27 -22.96
N ASN A 142 22.08 -1.89 -21.87
CA ASN A 142 23.30 -2.67 -21.87
C ASN A 142 23.20 -3.90 -22.78
N MET A 143 22.06 -4.60 -22.76
CA MET A 143 21.79 -5.72 -23.67
C MET A 143 21.84 -5.29 -25.14
N ASN A 144 21.24 -4.16 -25.48
CA ASN A 144 21.27 -3.61 -26.84
C ASN A 144 22.71 -3.32 -27.29
N ARG A 145 23.56 -2.82 -26.39
CA ARG A 145 24.98 -2.60 -26.68
C ARG A 145 25.71 -3.91 -26.99
N TYR A 146 25.44 -4.99 -26.24
CA TYR A 146 26.03 -6.29 -26.53
C TYR A 146 25.59 -6.84 -27.90
N ILE A 147 24.31 -6.69 -28.25
CA ILE A 147 23.78 -7.09 -29.56
C ILE A 147 24.48 -6.32 -30.69
N MET A 148 24.69 -5.01 -30.51
CA MET A 148 25.40 -4.19 -31.50
C MET A 148 26.83 -4.68 -31.72
N VAL A 149 27.58 -4.92 -30.63
CA VAL A 149 28.96 -5.44 -30.72
C VAL A 149 28.99 -6.82 -31.37
N PHE A 150 28.09 -7.72 -30.98
CA PHE A 150 27.98 -9.06 -31.57
C PHE A 150 27.66 -9.00 -33.08
N THR A 151 26.74 -8.12 -33.47
CA THR A 151 26.37 -7.89 -34.88
C THR A 151 27.58 -7.39 -35.68
N ILE A 152 28.33 -6.42 -35.16
CA ILE A 152 29.55 -5.91 -35.82
C ILE A 152 30.56 -7.04 -36.00
N MET A 153 30.83 -7.83 -34.95
CA MET A 153 31.75 -8.96 -35.05
C MET A 153 31.26 -9.99 -36.08
N THR A 154 29.98 -10.32 -36.08
CA THR A 154 29.40 -11.27 -37.05
C THR A 154 29.55 -10.77 -38.48
N ILE A 155 29.23 -9.50 -38.76
CA ILE A 155 29.37 -8.91 -40.10
C ILE A 155 30.83 -8.95 -40.58
N LEU A 156 31.80 -8.74 -39.70
CA LEU A 156 33.22 -8.75 -40.06
C LEU A 156 33.77 -10.17 -40.26
N TYR A 157 33.47 -11.09 -39.33
CA TYR A 157 34.09 -12.41 -39.30
C TYR A 157 33.37 -13.45 -40.15
N LEU A 158 32.06 -13.31 -40.40
CA LEU A 158 31.31 -14.31 -41.15
C LEU A 158 31.76 -14.40 -42.63
N PRO A 159 31.94 -13.28 -43.38
CA PRO A 159 32.51 -13.35 -44.73
C PRO A 159 33.97 -13.83 -44.72
N LEU A 160 34.77 -13.38 -43.75
CA LEU A 160 36.19 -13.72 -43.66
C LEU A 160 36.38 -15.23 -43.41
N SER A 161 35.55 -15.81 -42.56
CA SER A 161 35.53 -17.26 -42.29
C SER A 161 35.09 -18.05 -43.52
N PHE A 162 34.12 -17.55 -44.28
CA PHE A 162 33.69 -18.17 -45.53
C PHE A 162 34.82 -18.20 -46.57
N VAL A 163 35.55 -17.10 -46.72
CA VAL A 163 36.72 -17.02 -47.61
C VAL A 163 37.85 -17.95 -47.12
N ALA A 164 38.12 -17.99 -45.82
CA ALA A 164 39.13 -18.88 -45.24
C ALA A 164 38.80 -20.36 -45.45
N LEU A 165 37.52 -20.75 -45.37
CA LEU A 165 37.07 -22.11 -45.70
C LEU A 165 37.17 -22.40 -47.20
N ALA A 166 36.86 -21.43 -48.06
CA ALA A 166 36.91 -21.61 -49.52
C ALA A 166 38.34 -21.68 -50.09
N LEU A 167 39.30 -21.02 -49.44
CA LEU A 167 40.70 -20.95 -49.87
C LEU A 167 41.66 -21.76 -48.98
N GLY A 168 41.16 -22.36 -47.91
CA GLY A 168 41.94 -23.20 -47.01
C GLY A 168 42.45 -24.47 -47.70
N PRO A 169 43.65 -24.98 -47.37
CA PRO A 169 44.15 -26.22 -47.95
C PRO A 169 43.24 -27.40 -47.54
N THR A 170 42.77 -28.16 -48.53
CA THR A 170 42.12 -29.48 -48.33
C THR A 170 43.08 -30.51 -47.75
#